data_AF-X1L3J2-F1
#
_entry.id   AF-X1L3J2-F1
#
_cell.length_a   1.000
_cell.length_b   1.000
_cell.length_c   1.000
_cell.angle_alpha   90.00
_cell.angle_beta   90.00
_cell.angle_gamma   90.00
#
_symmetry.space_group_name_H-M   'P 1'
#
loop_
_entity.id
_entity.type
_entity.pdbx_description
1 polymer ?
#
loop_
_entity_poly.entity_id
_entity_poly.type
_entity_poly.pdbx_seq_one_letter_code
_entity_poly.pdbx_strand_id
1 'polypeptide(L)'
;MLLYSSPCNPSGAVYTKDELEEIAKIVKEKDIWVIADEIYNKFLFDGKKHESILSIEGMRDNAILVDGPSKRLGVPGWRLGYVAGPSEVIKALTKLQGHVNSGTSRPAQYAMRVAYTSQKAKEATDDKGR
;
A
#
# COMPACT_ATOMS: atom_id res chain seq x y z
N MET A 1 -11.80 3.86 13.56
CA MET A 1 -10.74 3.61 12.58
C MET A 1 -10.41 2.12 12.61
N LEU A 2 -10.26 1.50 11.44
CA LEU A 2 -9.81 0.13 11.25
C LEU A 2 -8.41 0.13 10.64
N LEU A 3 -7.54 -0.77 11.08
CA LEU A 3 -6.22 -1.00 10.48
C LEU A 3 -6.12 -2.49 10.18
N TYR A 4 -5.72 -2.83 8.95
CA TYR A 4 -5.40 -4.21 8.59
C TYR A 4 -4.17 -4.24 7.69
N SER A 5 -3.55 -5.40 7.60
CA SER A 5 -2.48 -5.68 6.65
C SER A 5 -2.86 -6.86 5.77
N SER A 6 -2.68 -6.72 4.45
CA SER A 6 -2.89 -7.81 3.51
C SER A 6 -1.95 -7.73 2.32
N PRO A 7 -1.14 -8.77 2.03
CA PRO A 7 -0.86 -9.94 2.87
C PRO A 7 -0.35 -9.58 4.28
N CYS A 8 -0.88 -10.27 5.30
CA CYS A 8 -0.65 -9.94 6.70
C CYS A 8 0.70 -10.44 7.20
N ASN A 9 1.41 -9.61 7.94
CA ASN A 9 2.52 -10.02 8.81
C ASN A 9 2.02 -10.04 10.27
N PRO A 10 2.11 -11.15 11.04
CA PRO A 10 2.92 -12.36 10.79
C PRO A 10 2.19 -13.56 10.19
N SER A 11 0.87 -13.52 10.03
CA SER A 11 0.08 -14.73 9.70
C SER A 11 0.16 -15.18 8.24
N GLY A 12 0.57 -14.31 7.32
CA GLY A 12 0.49 -14.54 5.88
C GLY A 12 -0.93 -14.51 5.32
N ALA A 13 -1.93 -14.11 6.11
CA ALA A 13 -3.32 -14.05 5.67
C ALA A 13 -3.50 -13.05 4.51
N VAL A 14 -4.23 -13.47 3.46
CA VAL A 14 -4.55 -12.64 2.30
C VAL A 14 -6.06 -12.51 2.24
N TYR A 15 -6.57 -11.29 2.31
CA TYR A 15 -7.99 -11.02 2.26
C TYR A 15 -8.48 -11.16 0.82
N THR A 16 -9.60 -11.86 0.67
CA THR A 16 -10.33 -11.97 -0.59
C THR A 16 -11.12 -10.70 -0.87
N LYS A 17 -11.56 -10.54 -2.11
CA LYS A 17 -12.42 -9.42 -2.50
C LYS A 17 -13.70 -9.37 -1.67
N ASP A 18 -14.35 -10.51 -1.48
CA ASP A 18 -15.62 -10.61 -0.73
C ASP A 18 -15.44 -10.16 0.73
N GLU A 19 -14.36 -10.59 1.40
CA GLU A 19 -14.04 -10.13 2.75
C GLU A 19 -13.76 -8.62 2.81
N LEU A 20 -13.11 -8.05 1.79
CA LEU A 20 -12.89 -6.60 1.70
C LEU A 20 -14.19 -5.83 1.45
N GLU A 21 -15.15 -6.39 0.72
CA GLU A 21 -16.49 -5.80 0.53
C GLU A 21 -17.28 -5.79 1.85
N GLU A 22 -17.19 -6.84 2.66
CA GLU A 22 -17.77 -6.88 4.00
C GLU A 22 -17.12 -5.85 4.93
N ILE A 23 -15.79 -5.73 4.91
CA ILE A 23 -15.07 -4.68 5.63
C ILE A 23 -15.53 -3.29 5.17
N ALA A 24 -15.63 -3.07 3.86
CA ALA A 24 -16.08 -1.80 3.29
C ALA A 24 -17.49 -1.43 3.74
N LYS A 25 -18.40 -2.41 3.85
CA LYS A 25 -19.75 -2.20 4.39
C LYS A 25 -19.69 -1.70 5.83
N ILE A 26 -18.92 -2.35 6.70
CA ILE A 26 -18.76 -1.95 8.11
C ILE A 26 -18.14 -0.54 8.21
N VAL A 27 -17.13 -0.26 7.40
CA VAL A 27 -16.44 1.04 7.37
C VAL A 27 -17.41 2.16 7.01
N LYS A 28 -18.26 1.94 6.00
CA LYS A 28 -19.29 2.90 5.56
C LYS A 28 -20.42 3.04 6.57
N GLU A 29 -20.95 1.94 7.10
CA GLU A 29 -22.05 1.96 8.08
C GLU A 29 -21.66 2.68 9.37
N LYS A 30 -20.39 2.57 9.78
CA LYS A 30 -19.87 3.22 11.00
C LYS A 30 -19.23 4.58 10.75
N ASP A 31 -19.15 5.01 9.49
CA ASP A 31 -18.44 6.22 9.05
C ASP A 31 -17.05 6.35 9.69
N ILE A 32 -16.23 5.31 9.53
CA ILE A 32 -14.86 5.27 10.04
C ILE A 32 -13.84 5.31 8.92
N TRP A 33 -12.58 5.56 9.27
CA TRP A 33 -11.44 5.41 8.38
C TRP A 33 -10.91 3.99 8.38
N VAL A 34 -10.36 3.54 7.26
CA VAL A 34 -9.56 2.32 7.14
C VAL A 34 -8.13 2.65 6.68
N ILE A 35 -7.14 2.05 7.33
CA ILE A 35 -5.75 2.05 6.87
C ILE A 35 -5.44 0.63 6.40
N ALA A 36 -5.02 0.51 5.15
CA ALA A 36 -4.63 -0.75 4.52
C ALA A 36 -3.11 -0.77 4.34
N ASP A 37 -2.43 -1.63 5.09
CA ASP A 37 -1.01 -1.92 4.90
C ASP A 37 -0.84 -3.03 3.87
N GLU A 38 -0.49 -2.65 2.65
CA GLU A 38 -0.33 -3.53 1.50
C GLU A 38 1.14 -3.71 1.10
N ILE A 39 2.09 -3.49 2.03
CA ILE A 39 3.54 -3.57 1.75
C ILE A 39 3.99 -4.93 1.19
N TYR A 40 3.23 -5.98 1.46
CA TYR A 40 3.47 -7.35 1.00
C TYR A 40 2.63 -7.75 -0.22
N ASN A 41 2.01 -6.82 -0.95
CA ASN A 41 1.09 -7.11 -2.08
C ASN A 41 1.68 -7.95 -3.24
N LYS A 42 2.98 -8.20 -3.26
CA LYS A 42 3.67 -9.10 -4.20
C LYS A 42 4.10 -10.45 -3.60
N PHE A 43 3.90 -10.67 -2.30
CA PHE A 43 4.24 -11.90 -1.59
C PHE A 43 3.01 -12.81 -1.51
N LEU A 44 2.60 -13.29 -2.67
CA LEU A 44 1.44 -14.16 -2.84
C LEU A 44 1.92 -15.57 -3.21
N PHE A 45 1.29 -16.58 -2.64
CA PHE A 45 1.59 -17.99 -2.87
C PHE A 45 0.29 -18.74 -3.21
N ASP A 46 0.41 -19.96 -3.73
CA ASP A 46 -0.71 -20.88 -3.94
C ASP A 46 -1.83 -20.33 -4.85
N GLY A 47 -1.47 -19.51 -5.84
CA GLY A 47 -2.42 -18.91 -6.77
C GLY A 47 -3.31 -17.80 -6.16
N LYS A 48 -3.05 -17.39 -4.92
CA LYS A 48 -3.75 -16.26 -4.29
C LYS A 48 -3.46 -14.96 -5.05
N LYS A 49 -4.45 -14.06 -5.05
CA LYS A 49 -4.35 -12.72 -5.63
C LYS A 49 -4.49 -11.68 -4.53
N HIS A 50 -3.75 -10.60 -4.68
CA HIS A 50 -3.88 -9.42 -3.82
C HIS A 50 -5.05 -8.58 -4.31
N GLU A 51 -5.93 -8.22 -3.38
CA GLU A 51 -7.02 -7.27 -3.60
C GLU A 51 -6.78 -6.05 -2.71
N SER A 52 -6.99 -4.86 -3.26
CA SER A 52 -6.83 -3.60 -2.51
C SER A 52 -8.18 -3.06 -2.10
N ILE A 53 -8.32 -2.54 -0.88
CA ILE A 53 -9.56 -1.86 -0.47
C ILE A 53 -9.87 -0.64 -1.35
N LEU A 54 -8.85 -0.05 -1.98
CA LEU A 54 -9.03 1.07 -2.92
C LEU A 54 -9.67 0.65 -4.25
N SER A 55 -9.74 -0.66 -4.55
CA SER A 55 -10.50 -1.18 -5.70
C SER A 55 -12.00 -1.31 -5.40
N ILE A 56 -12.40 -1.30 -4.12
CA ILE A 56 -13.79 -1.42 -3.69
C ILE A 56 -14.52 -0.07 -3.85
N GLU A 57 -15.72 -0.14 -4.40
CA GLU A 57 -16.53 1.05 -4.68
C GLU A 57 -16.91 1.82 -3.40
N GLY A 58 -16.73 3.14 -3.46
CA GLY A 58 -17.01 4.05 -2.35
C GLY A 58 -15.96 4.07 -1.23
N MET A 59 -14.86 3.31 -1.35
CA MET A 59 -13.82 3.29 -0.31
C MET A 59 -12.74 4.36 -0.46
N ARG A 60 -12.62 5.01 -1.63
CA ARG A 60 -11.57 6.01 -1.88
C ARG A 60 -11.62 7.20 -0.92
N ASP A 61 -12.79 7.50 -0.37
CA ASP A 61 -13.01 8.63 0.53
C ASP A 61 -12.68 8.30 2.00
N ASN A 62 -12.68 7.01 2.38
CA ASN A 62 -12.48 6.54 3.75
C ASN A 62 -11.24 5.65 3.93
N ALA A 63 -10.49 5.39 2.86
CA ALA A 63 -9.35 4.48 2.88
C ALA A 63 -8.00 5.19 2.65
N ILE A 64 -7.01 4.78 3.44
CA ILE A 64 -5.62 5.19 3.31
C ILE A 64 -4.79 3.94 3.05
N LEU A 65 -4.15 3.88 1.89
CA LEU A 65 -3.17 2.86 1.53
C LEU A 65 -1.80 3.23 2.10
N VAL A 66 -1.11 2.24 2.65
CA VAL A 66 0.31 2.28 3.01
C VAL A 66 1.03 1.20 2.20
N ASP A 67 2.04 1.60 1.42
CA ASP A 67 2.84 0.67 0.60
C ASP A 67 4.24 1.25 0.32
N GLY A 68 5.12 0.49 -0.31
CA GLY A 68 6.47 0.91 -0.62
C GLY A 68 7.35 -0.17 -1.27
N PRO A 69 8.56 0.22 -1.71
CA PRO A 69 9.47 -0.69 -2.39
C PRO A 69 10.19 -1.67 -1.46
N SER A 70 10.11 -1.48 -0.13
CA SER A 70 10.97 -2.18 0.83
C SER A 70 10.94 -3.70 0.66
N LYS A 71 9.75 -4.27 0.45
CA LYS A 71 9.57 -5.72 0.27
C LYS A 71 9.54 -6.09 -1.21
N ARG A 72 8.78 -5.35 -2.02
CA ARG A 72 8.66 -5.56 -3.46
C ARG A 72 10.01 -5.60 -4.20
N LEU A 73 10.93 -4.71 -3.85
CA LEU A 73 12.23 -4.57 -4.51
C LEU A 73 13.41 -5.04 -3.65
N GLY A 74 13.15 -5.59 -2.45
CA GLY A 74 14.21 -6.07 -1.57
C GLY A 74 15.15 -4.98 -1.03
N VAL A 75 14.64 -3.77 -0.80
CA VAL A 75 15.42 -2.59 -0.36
C VAL A 75 15.01 -2.03 1.02
N PRO A 76 14.90 -2.85 2.08
CA PRO A 76 14.40 -2.39 3.38
C PRO A 76 15.24 -1.25 4.01
N GLY A 77 16.54 -1.22 3.71
CA GLY A 77 17.47 -0.20 4.20
C GLY A 77 17.32 1.19 3.55
N TRP A 78 16.55 1.32 2.46
CA TRP A 78 16.41 2.60 1.75
C TRP A 78 15.43 3.57 2.41
N ARG A 79 14.67 3.09 3.41
CA ARG A 79 13.75 3.89 4.23
C ARG A 79 12.78 4.74 3.39
N LEU A 80 12.20 4.13 2.37
CA LEU A 80 11.30 4.77 1.41
C LEU A 80 9.97 3.99 1.38
N GLY A 81 8.88 4.74 1.40
CA GLY A 81 7.50 4.28 1.37
C GLY A 81 6.58 5.43 1.00
N TYR A 82 5.32 5.15 0.74
CA TYR A 82 4.32 6.14 0.37
C TYR A 82 2.96 5.81 0.97
N VAL A 83 2.12 6.83 1.01
CA VAL A 83 0.71 6.71 1.37
C VAL A 83 -0.14 7.26 0.24
N ALA A 84 -1.30 6.65 0.00
CA ALA A 84 -2.29 7.13 -0.97
C ALA A 84 -3.68 7.13 -0.33
N GLY A 85 -4.50 8.12 -0.65
CA GLY A 85 -5.81 8.32 -0.04
C GLY A 85 -6.41 9.66 -0.46
N PRO A 86 -7.48 10.13 0.20
CA PRO A 86 -8.12 11.40 -0.11
C PRO A 86 -7.14 12.57 -0.09
N SER A 87 -7.30 13.48 -1.04
CA SER A 87 -6.39 14.63 -1.23
C SER A 87 -6.25 15.48 0.03
N GLU A 88 -7.34 15.69 0.77
CA GLU A 88 -7.35 16.44 2.04
C GLU A 88 -6.48 15.77 3.11
N VAL A 89 -6.55 14.44 3.23
CA VAL A 89 -5.72 13.65 4.15
C VAL A 89 -4.25 13.73 3.74
N ILE A 90 -3.94 13.56 2.45
CA ILE A 90 -2.57 13.60 1.94
C ILE A 90 -1.94 14.99 2.12
N LYS A 91 -2.69 16.06 1.92
CA LYS A 91 -2.23 17.43 2.19
C LYS A 91 -1.91 17.62 3.68
N ALA A 92 -2.79 17.16 4.56
CA ALA A 92 -2.58 17.24 6.01
C ALA A 92 -1.34 16.45 6.45
N LEU A 93 -1.15 15.23 5.93
CA LEU A 93 0.04 14.41 6.19
C LEU A 93 1.32 15.06 5.65
N THR A 94 1.25 15.68 4.47
CA THR A 94 2.39 16.41 3.88
C THR A 94 2.80 17.61 4.76
N LYS A 95 1.81 18.36 5.26
CA LYS A 95 2.06 19.47 6.20
C LYS A 95 2.67 18.97 7.50
N LEU A 96 2.13 17.90 8.08
CA LEU A 96 2.65 17.28 9.29
C LEU A 96 4.10 16.80 9.08
N GLN A 97 4.36 16.12 7.97
CA GLN A 97 5.68 15.62 7.62
C GLN A 97 6.71 16.75 7.63
N GLY A 98 6.41 17.91 7.06
CA GLY A 98 7.31 19.08 7.07
C GLY A 98 7.71 19.59 8.47
N HIS A 99 6.96 19.23 9.52
CA HIS A 99 7.30 19.55 10.91
C HIS A 99 8.02 18.41 11.64
N VAL A 100 8.03 17.20 11.09
CA VAL A 100 8.61 15.99 11.71
C VAL A 100 9.95 15.62 11.04
N ASN A 101 10.03 15.68 9.71
CA ASN A 101 11.25 15.41 8.95
C ASN A 101 11.25 16.11 7.59
N SER A 102 12.42 16.23 6.97
CA SER A 102 12.58 16.84 5.64
C SER A 102 12.19 15.91 4.47
N GLY A 103 11.45 14.82 4.75
CA GLY A 103 11.14 13.78 3.78
C GLY A 103 12.29 12.83 3.45
N THR A 104 12.03 11.93 2.50
CA THR A 104 12.96 10.86 2.15
C THR A 104 14.08 11.34 1.23
N SER A 105 15.22 10.66 1.23
CA SER A 105 16.39 11.05 0.43
C SER A 105 16.06 11.15 -1.08
N ARG A 106 16.54 12.23 -1.71
CA ARG A 106 16.33 12.47 -3.15
C ARG A 106 16.87 11.34 -4.05
N PRO A 107 18.06 10.74 -3.79
CA PRO A 107 18.53 9.61 -4.57
C PRO A 107 17.58 8.40 -4.51
N ALA A 108 17.03 8.07 -3.33
CA ALA A 108 16.07 6.97 -3.19
C ALA A 108 14.76 7.25 -3.94
N GLN A 109 14.26 8.49 -3.90
CA GLN A 109 13.08 8.90 -4.68
C GLN A 109 13.33 8.79 -6.21
N TYR A 110 14.51 9.18 -6.69
CA TYR A 110 14.85 9.06 -8.10
C TYR A 110 14.92 7.60 -8.54
N ALA A 111 15.62 6.76 -7.78
CA ALA A 111 15.74 5.33 -8.06
C ALA A 111 14.36 4.64 -8.04
N MET A 112 13.50 5.02 -7.09
CA MET A 112 12.11 4.56 -7.01
C MET A 112 11.32 4.93 -8.27
N ARG A 113 11.42 6.17 -8.73
CA ARG A 113 10.75 6.62 -9.96
C ARG A 113 11.16 5.75 -11.14
N VAL A 114 12.47 5.52 -11.34
CA VAL A 114 12.98 4.66 -12.41
C VAL A 114 12.49 3.22 -12.26
N ALA A 115 12.49 2.68 -11.04
CA ALA A 115 12.01 1.32 -10.79
C ALA A 115 10.52 1.15 -11.12
N TYR A 116 9.66 2.14 -10.87
CA TYR A 116 8.22 2.02 -11.16
C TYR A 116 7.85 2.36 -12.60
N THR A 117 8.66 3.16 -13.30
CA THR A 117 8.38 3.55 -14.69
C THR A 117 9.09 2.68 -15.73
N SER A 118 10.20 2.02 -15.38
CA SER A 118 10.97 1.25 -16.36
C SER A 118 10.35 -0.11 -16.67
N GLN A 119 10.34 -0.47 -17.96
CA GLN A 119 9.84 -1.75 -18.43
C GLN A 119 10.65 -2.93 -17.89
N LYS A 120 11.98 -2.78 -17.85
CA LYS A 120 12.90 -3.77 -17.27
C LYS A 120 12.60 -4.08 -15.80
N ALA A 121 12.24 -3.07 -15.01
CA ALA A 121 11.90 -3.30 -13.61
C ALA A 121 10.55 -4.01 -13.45
N LYS A 122 9.56 -3.68 -14.29
CA LYS A 122 8.29 -4.43 -14.33
C LYS A 122 8.53 -5.90 -14.65
N GLU A 123 9.28 -6.18 -15.71
CA GLU A 123 9.66 -7.53 -16.13
C GLU A 123 10.41 -8.28 -15.01
N ALA A 124 11.36 -7.64 -14.34
CA ALA A 124 12.10 -8.25 -13.22
C ALA A 124 11.25 -8.50 -11.96
N THR A 125 10.15 -7.76 -11.77
CA THR A 125 9.24 -7.92 -10.62
C THR A 125 8.00 -8.75 -10.92
N ASP A 126 7.64 -8.91 -12.20
CA ASP A 126 6.50 -9.70 -12.68
C ASP A 126 6.95 -11.09 -13.17
N ASP A 127 8.26 -11.39 -13.16
CA ASP A 127 8.79 -12.71 -13.49
C ASP A 127 8.20 -13.77 -12.54
N LYS A 128 7.34 -14.61 -13.11
CA LYS A 128 6.52 -15.65 -12.44
C LYS A 128 7.35 -16.86 -12.00
N GLY A 129 8.65 -16.67 -11.77
CA GLY A 129 9.61 -17.68 -11.35
C GLY A 129 9.68 -17.92 -9.84
N ARG A 130 8.65 -17.52 -9.08
CA ARG A 130 8.43 -17.90 -7.68
C ARG A 130 7.00 -18.35 -7.48
#